data_AF-A0A497CVF0-F1
#
_entry.id   AF-A0A497CVF0-F1
#
_cell.length_a   1.000
_cell.length_b   1.000
_cell.length_c   1.000
_cell.angle_alpha   90.00
_cell.angle_beta   90.00
_cell.angle_gamma   90.00
#
_symmetry.space_group_name_H-M   'P 1'
#
loop_
_entity.id
_entity.type
_entity.pdbx_description
1 polymer ?
#
loop_
_entity_poly.entity_id
_entity_poly.type
_entity_poly.pdbx_seq_one_letter_code
_entity_poly.pdbx_strand_id
1 'polypeptide(L)'
;MKKLLFVLITFSLLISACDYAKEKATNKVIKSLQPKETPVEFQLDESEKFNAIVELNMTLAEVADTNSVSISFLKQSLGIPHYVDHPYTVLQLSRNYQFTADDLKRIIDGYKDDKAVRAKKSAAREKENN
;
A
#
# COMPACT_ATOMS: atom_id res chain seq x y z
N MET A 1 59.50 -15.75 -12.77
CA MET A 1 58.35 -16.38 -12.09
C MET A 1 57.24 -15.35 -11.88
N LYS A 2 56.25 -15.27 -12.78
CA LYS A 2 54.99 -14.53 -12.57
C LYS A 2 53.88 -15.22 -13.36
N LYS A 3 53.47 -16.39 -12.86
CA LYS A 3 52.22 -17.06 -13.24
C LYS A 3 51.43 -17.19 -11.95
N LEU A 4 50.54 -16.27 -11.64
CA LEU A 4 49.45 -16.45 -10.67
C LEU A 4 48.64 -15.15 -10.59
N LEU A 5 47.51 -15.08 -11.27
CA LEU A 5 46.21 -14.62 -10.74
C LEU A 5 45.20 -14.54 -11.90
N PHE A 6 44.71 -15.70 -12.36
CA PHE A 6 43.46 -15.78 -13.10
C PHE A 6 42.63 -16.83 -12.38
N VAL A 7 41.87 -16.39 -11.38
CA VAL A 7 41.00 -17.22 -10.56
C VAL A 7 39.64 -16.53 -10.51
N LEU A 8 38.63 -17.28 -10.95
CA LEU A 8 37.18 -17.08 -10.81
C LEU A 8 36.44 -16.35 -11.95
N ILE A 9 36.49 -16.97 -13.13
CA ILE A 9 35.32 -17.04 -14.02
C ILE A 9 34.47 -18.22 -13.53
N THR A 10 33.43 -17.95 -12.73
CA THR A 10 32.38 -18.94 -12.44
C THR A 10 31.08 -18.43 -13.06
N PHE A 11 30.91 -18.81 -14.32
CA PHE A 11 29.69 -18.68 -15.09
C PHE A 11 28.95 -20.02 -15.09
N SER A 12 27.61 -19.96 -15.25
CA SER A 12 26.61 -21.04 -15.42
C SER A 12 25.76 -21.29 -14.17
N LEU A 13 24.59 -20.65 -14.03
CA LEU A 13 23.26 -20.91 -14.66
C LEU A 13 22.62 -22.26 -14.30
N LEU A 14 21.39 -22.14 -13.77
CA LEU A 14 20.25 -23.08 -13.69
C LEU A 14 20.46 -24.33 -12.82
N ILE A 15 19.49 -24.78 -12.01
CA ILE A 15 18.15 -25.22 -12.41
C ILE A 15 17.12 -25.01 -11.29
N SER A 16 15.93 -24.59 -11.74
CA SER A 16 14.65 -24.57 -11.06
C SER A 16 14.19 -25.97 -10.63
N ALA A 17 13.79 -26.14 -9.37
CA ALA A 17 12.93 -27.24 -8.96
C ALA A 17 11.69 -26.66 -8.28
N CYS A 18 10.58 -26.74 -9.00
CA CYS A 18 9.23 -26.59 -8.49
C CYS A 18 8.97 -27.66 -7.44
N ASP A 19 8.53 -27.26 -6.25
CA ASP A 19 7.81 -28.17 -5.35
C ASP A 19 6.31 -27.89 -5.49
N TYR A 20 5.64 -28.83 -6.14
CA TYR A 20 4.21 -28.86 -6.40
C TYR A 20 3.65 -30.10 -5.68
N ALA A 21 2.96 -29.89 -4.57
CA ALA A 21 2.07 -30.87 -3.94
C ALA A 21 1.02 -30.05 -3.15
N LYS A 22 -0.25 -29.91 -3.54
CA LYS A 22 -1.32 -30.82 -3.99
C LYS A 22 -1.85 -31.74 -2.87
N GLU A 23 -2.85 -31.27 -2.13
CA GLU A 23 -3.95 -32.00 -1.46
C GLU A 23 -4.80 -30.96 -0.69
N LYS A 24 -6.12 -30.98 -0.57
CA LYS A 24 -7.19 -31.89 -0.99
C LYS A 24 -8.51 -31.11 -0.89
N ALA A 25 -9.43 -31.38 -1.80
CA ALA A 25 -10.79 -30.84 -1.79
C ALA A 25 -11.59 -31.30 -0.55
N THR A 26 -12.35 -30.40 0.06
CA THR A 26 -13.68 -30.75 0.59
C THR A 26 -14.67 -29.62 0.30
N ASN A 27 -15.60 -29.96 -0.59
CA ASN A 27 -16.80 -29.22 -0.92
C ASN A 27 -17.74 -29.25 0.31
N LYS A 28 -18.04 -28.08 0.88
CA LYS A 28 -19.19 -27.90 1.76
C LYS A 28 -20.07 -26.82 1.18
N VAL A 29 -21.12 -27.28 0.50
CA VAL A 29 -22.35 -26.60 0.12
C VAL A 29 -22.69 -25.48 1.10
N ILE A 30 -22.46 -24.22 0.71
CA ILE A 30 -23.13 -23.07 1.35
C ILE A 30 -24.33 -22.74 0.50
N LYS A 31 -25.47 -23.13 1.06
CA LYS A 31 -26.82 -22.89 0.58
C LYS A 31 -27.04 -21.39 0.47
N SER A 32 -27.39 -20.97 -0.74
CA SER A 32 -27.97 -19.67 -1.09
C SER A 32 -29.03 -19.23 -0.08
N LEU A 33 -28.84 -18.03 0.48
CA LEU A 33 -29.92 -17.16 0.94
C LEU A 33 -29.65 -15.75 0.40
N GLN A 34 -30.71 -15.17 -0.15
CA GLN A 34 -30.76 -13.93 -0.93
C GLN A 34 -30.26 -12.68 -0.18
N PRO A 35 -29.81 -11.65 -0.92
CA PRO A 35 -29.36 -10.38 -0.36
C PRO A 35 -30.56 -9.55 0.09
N LYS A 36 -30.59 -9.15 1.35
CA LYS A 36 -31.47 -8.09 1.85
C LYS A 36 -30.66 -6.81 1.92
N GLU A 37 -30.77 -6.02 0.86
CA GLU A 37 -30.25 -4.65 0.81
C GLU A 37 -30.90 -3.84 1.94
N THR A 38 -30.09 -3.52 2.94
CA THR A 38 -30.38 -2.49 3.92
C THR A 38 -29.36 -1.39 3.65
N PRO A 39 -29.74 -0.13 3.41
CA PRO A 39 -28.77 0.94 3.26
C PRO A 39 -28.02 1.07 4.57
N VAL A 40 -26.76 0.64 4.59
CA VAL A 40 -25.87 0.93 5.71
C VAL A 40 -25.53 2.41 5.58
N GLU A 41 -26.26 3.23 6.32
CA GLU A 41 -25.87 4.60 6.59
C GLU A 41 -24.55 4.55 7.37
N PHE A 42 -23.44 4.75 6.66
CA PHE A 42 -22.10 4.87 7.23
C PHE A 42 -22.07 6.12 8.12
N GLN A 43 -22.47 5.97 9.38
CA GLN A 43 -22.12 6.92 10.42
C GLN A 43 -20.63 6.70 10.71
N LEU A 44 -19.78 7.47 10.02
CA LEU A 44 -18.38 7.60 10.38
C LEU A 44 -18.34 8.27 11.77
N ASP A 45 -18.07 7.47 12.80
CA ASP A 45 -17.63 7.98 14.08
C ASP A 45 -16.29 8.70 13.86
N GLU A 46 -16.30 10.04 13.80
CA GLU A 46 -15.11 10.89 13.56
C GLU A 46 -14.08 10.84 14.71
N SER A 47 -14.28 10.00 15.74
CA SER A 47 -13.39 9.91 16.90
C SER A 47 -12.40 8.73 16.87
N GLU A 48 -12.55 7.79 15.93
CA GLU A 48 -11.52 6.77 15.72
C GLU A 48 -10.35 7.39 14.98
N LYS A 49 -9.24 7.62 15.72
CA LYS A 49 -7.96 7.99 15.14
C LYS A 49 -7.62 6.96 14.04
N PHE A 50 -7.80 7.36 12.79
CA PHE A 50 -7.52 6.51 11.64
C PHE A 50 -6.07 6.05 11.71
N ASN A 51 -5.87 4.74 11.83
CA ASN A 51 -4.54 4.15 11.75
C ASN A 51 -4.27 3.77 10.30
N ALA A 52 -3.29 4.42 9.67
CA ALA A 52 -2.84 4.03 8.34
C ALA A 52 -2.44 2.53 8.29
N ILE A 53 -3.00 1.82 7.31
CA ILE A 53 -2.71 0.40 7.05
C ILE A 53 -1.56 0.34 6.06
N VAL A 54 -0.40 -0.14 6.51
CA VAL A 54 0.81 -0.24 5.70
C VAL A 54 1.50 -1.57 5.97
N GLU A 55 1.64 -2.39 4.93
CA GLU A 55 2.42 -3.63 4.96
C GLU A 55 3.58 -3.56 3.96
N LEU A 56 4.72 -4.17 4.28
CA LEU A 56 5.95 -4.06 3.49
C LEU A 56 5.90 -4.83 2.16
N ASN A 57 5.04 -5.84 2.06
CA ASN A 57 4.78 -6.66 0.88
C ASN A 57 3.78 -6.00 -0.08
N MET A 58 2.98 -5.03 0.37
CA MET A 58 2.10 -4.25 -0.51
C MET A 58 2.93 -3.38 -1.45
N THR A 59 2.39 -3.12 -2.63
CA THR A 59 2.83 -2.06 -3.55
C THR A 59 2.40 -0.69 -3.02
N LEU A 60 3.07 0.37 -3.47
CA LEU A 60 2.67 1.74 -3.10
C LEU A 60 1.24 2.08 -3.59
N ALA A 61 0.81 1.46 -4.69
CA ALA A 61 -0.55 1.61 -5.21
C ALA A 61 -1.59 0.97 -4.28
N GLU A 62 -1.37 -0.26 -3.82
CA GLU A 62 -2.26 -0.94 -2.87
C GLU A 62 -2.35 -0.18 -1.55
N VAL A 63 -1.24 0.40 -1.07
CA VAL A 63 -1.26 1.27 0.13
C VAL A 63 -2.10 2.53 -0.13
N ALA A 64 -1.95 3.15 -1.30
CA ALA A 64 -2.73 4.34 -1.68
C ALA A 64 -4.24 4.03 -1.68
N ASP A 65 -4.63 2.94 -2.34
CA ASP A 65 -6.03 2.51 -2.46
C ASP A 65 -6.62 2.14 -1.11
N THR A 66 -5.93 1.31 -0.33
CA THR A 66 -6.35 0.86 1.01
C THR A 66 -6.62 2.03 1.94
N ASN A 67 -5.80 3.08 1.86
CA ASN A 67 -5.92 4.23 2.75
C ASN A 67 -6.75 5.38 2.15
N SER A 68 -7.27 5.22 0.93
CA SER A 68 -7.99 6.26 0.19
C SER A 68 -7.17 7.56 0.03
N VAL A 69 -5.89 7.41 -0.30
CA VAL A 69 -4.94 8.50 -0.57
C VAL A 69 -4.48 8.42 -2.02
N SER A 70 -4.21 9.55 -2.67
CA SER A 70 -3.70 9.50 -4.05
C SER A 70 -2.27 8.96 -4.08
N ILE A 71 -1.97 8.07 -5.02
CA ILE A 71 -0.60 7.57 -5.23
C ILE A 71 0.38 8.69 -5.56
N SER A 72 -0.06 9.71 -6.31
CA SER A 72 0.76 10.88 -6.66
C SER A 72 1.19 11.66 -5.43
N PHE A 73 0.30 11.84 -4.45
CA PHE A 73 0.65 12.46 -3.17
C PHE A 73 1.71 11.64 -2.42
N LEU A 74 1.55 10.32 -2.33
CA LEU A 74 2.55 9.47 -1.68
C LEU A 74 3.90 9.55 -2.39
N LYS A 75 3.93 9.46 -3.72
CA LYS A 75 5.15 9.62 -4.52
C LYS A 75 5.83 10.96 -4.23
N GLN A 76 5.07 12.06 -4.25
CA GLN A 76 5.57 13.40 -3.97
C GLN A 76 6.15 13.52 -2.55
N SER A 77 5.41 13.05 -1.53
CA SER A 77 5.84 13.13 -0.13
C SER A 77 7.08 12.28 0.16
N LEU A 78 7.27 11.17 -0.56
CA LEU A 78 8.42 10.28 -0.44
C LEU A 78 9.59 10.66 -1.37
N GLY A 79 9.45 11.70 -2.19
CA GLY A 79 10.47 12.08 -3.18
C GLY A 79 10.66 11.06 -4.32
N ILE A 80 9.66 10.22 -4.58
CA ILE A 80 9.66 9.25 -5.67
C ILE A 80 9.27 9.97 -6.96
N PRO A 81 10.10 9.90 -8.03
CA PRO A 81 9.77 10.53 -9.30
C PRO A 81 8.47 9.98 -9.90
N HIS A 82 7.71 10.85 -10.56
CA HIS A 82 6.39 10.50 -11.10
C HIS A 82 6.44 9.35 -12.10
N TYR A 83 7.50 9.23 -12.90
CA TYR A 83 7.72 8.20 -13.93
C TYR A 83 8.03 6.79 -13.37
N VAL A 84 8.20 6.64 -12.06
CA VAL A 84 8.44 5.33 -11.43
C VAL A 84 7.09 4.63 -11.26
N ASP A 85 6.72 3.86 -12.27
CA ASP A 85 5.38 3.23 -12.37
C ASP A 85 5.40 1.71 -12.22
N HIS A 86 6.59 1.14 -12.02
CA HIS A 86 6.71 -0.28 -11.71
C HIS A 86 6.05 -0.59 -10.36
N PRO A 87 5.38 -1.76 -10.23
CA PRO A 87 4.70 -2.17 -9.01
C PRO A 87 5.70 -2.65 -7.95
N TYR A 88 6.60 -1.75 -7.53
CA TYR A 88 7.54 -2.02 -6.45
C TYR A 88 6.80 -2.12 -5.12
N THR A 89 7.20 -3.09 -4.31
CA THR A 89 6.71 -3.20 -2.95
C THR A 89 7.23 -2.04 -2.10
N VAL A 90 6.53 -1.73 -1.01
CA VAL A 90 6.96 -0.75 -0.02
C VAL A 90 8.36 -1.10 0.49
N LEU A 91 8.69 -2.39 0.67
CA LEU A 91 10.04 -2.82 1.05
C LEU A 91 11.13 -2.47 0.02
N GLN A 92 10.82 -2.58 -1.27
CA GLN A 92 11.78 -2.24 -2.33
C GLN A 92 11.97 -0.72 -2.39
N LEU A 93 10.87 0.03 -2.32
CA LEU A 93 10.91 1.49 -2.34
C LEU A 93 11.59 2.05 -1.09
N SER A 94 11.33 1.50 0.10
CA SER A 94 11.91 1.97 1.36
C SER A 94 13.44 1.91 1.35
N ARG A 95 14.01 0.88 0.71
CA ARG A 95 15.46 0.73 0.53
C ARG A 95 16.03 1.76 -0.46
N ASN A 96 15.32 1.99 -1.56
CA ASN A 96 15.80 2.89 -2.63
C ASN A 96 15.68 4.37 -2.25
N TYR A 97 14.62 4.72 -1.52
CA TYR A 97 14.26 6.10 -1.16
C TYR A 97 14.47 6.41 0.33
N GLN A 98 15.04 5.48 1.10
CA GLN A 98 15.48 5.67 2.48
C GLN A 98 14.36 6.16 3.44
N PHE A 99 13.19 5.53 3.36
CA PHE A 99 12.07 5.77 4.29
C PHE A 99 11.68 4.48 5.02
N THR A 100 10.87 4.59 6.06
CA THR A 100 10.33 3.47 6.85
C THR A 100 8.82 3.33 6.69
N ALA A 101 8.26 2.18 7.10
CA ALA A 101 6.81 2.01 7.12
C ALA A 101 6.11 3.06 8.02
N ASP A 102 6.76 3.48 9.11
CA ASP A 102 6.21 4.47 10.02
C ASP A 102 6.23 5.90 9.42
N ASP A 103 7.22 6.21 8.58
CA ASP A 103 7.20 7.45 7.78
C ASP A 103 5.97 7.49 6.87
N LEU A 104 5.68 6.36 6.22
CA LEU A 104 4.53 6.25 5.33
C LEU A 104 3.20 6.39 6.07
N LYS A 105 3.07 5.76 7.24
CA LYS A 105 1.90 5.94 8.11
C LYS A 105 1.70 7.39 8.51
N ARG A 106 2.76 8.05 8.98
CA ARG A 106 2.73 9.47 9.37
C ARG A 106 2.32 10.38 8.21
N ILE A 107 2.78 10.11 6.99
CA ILE A 107 2.38 10.86 5.79
C ILE A 107 0.88 10.69 5.50
N ILE A 108 0.37 9.47 5.60
CA ILE A 108 -1.05 9.14 5.35
C ILE A 108 -1.96 9.77 6.41
N ASP A 109 -1.58 9.68 7.68
CA ASP A 109 -2.33 10.26 8.79
C ASP A 109 -2.41 11.78 8.62
N GLY A 110 -1.27 12.44 8.35
CA GLY A 110 -1.24 13.89 8.10
C GLY A 110 -2.10 14.34 6.91
N TYR A 111 -2.18 13.53 5.84
CA TYR A 111 -3.06 13.81 4.70
C TYR A 111 -4.54 13.81 5.09
N LYS A 112 -4.96 12.85 5.92
CA LYS A 112 -6.36 12.73 6.36
C LYS A 112 -6.75 13.86 7.31
N ASP A 113 -5.86 14.23 8.22
CA ASP A 113 -6.05 15.35 9.14
C ASP A 113 -6.25 16.67 8.37
N ASP A 114 -5.37 16.95 7.41
CA ASP A 114 -5.48 18.13 6.54
C ASP A 114 -6.80 18.15 5.75
N LYS A 115 -7.22 17.00 5.23
CA LYS A 115 -8.48 16.86 4.50
C LYS A 115 -9.69 17.14 5.40
N ALA A 116 -9.68 16.62 6.63
CA ALA A 116 -10.74 16.85 7.62
C ALA A 116 -10.82 18.33 8.03
N VAL A 117 -9.68 18.98 8.29
CA VAL A 117 -9.62 20.42 8.62
C VAL A 117 -10.19 21.27 7.48
N ARG A 118 -9.84 20.97 6.23
CA ARG A 118 -10.35 21.71 5.06
C ARG A 118 -11.87 21.55 4.92
N ALA A 119 -12.38 20.32 5.06
CA ALA A 119 -13.81 20.03 4.97
C ALA A 119 -14.62 20.82 6.02
N LYS A 120 -14.13 20.86 7.27
CA LYS A 120 -14.75 21.64 8.37
C LYS A 120 -14.79 23.13 8.07
N LYS A 121 -13.70 23.68 7.52
CA LYS A 121 -13.61 25.10 7.14
C LYS A 121 -14.55 25.48 6.00
N SER A 122 -14.70 24.63 4.99
CA SER A 122 -15.66 24.85 3.90
C SER A 122 -17.11 24.80 4.40
N ALA A 123 -17.46 23.83 5.24
CA ALA A 123 -18.81 23.71 5.80
C ALA A 123 -19.19 24.90 6.71
N ALA A 124 -18.23 25.46 7.46
CA ALA A 124 -18.47 26.64 8.27
C ALA A 124 -18.79 27.89 7.42
N ARG A 125 -18.08 28.07 6.30
CA ARG A 125 -18.30 29.21 5.38
C ARG A 125 -19.63 29.14 4.64
N GLU A 126 -20.08 27.94 4.30
CA GLU A 126 -21.38 27.75 3.65
C GLU A 126 -22.55 28.11 4.58
N LYS A 127 -22.42 27.85 5.88
CA LYS A 127 -23.41 28.24 6.90
C LYS A 127 -23.46 29.74 7.19
N GLU A 128 -22.40 30.49 6.87
CA GLU A 128 -22.34 31.95 7.06
C GLU A 128 -22.98 32.72 5.90
N ASN A 129 -23.12 32.08 4.73
CA ASN A 129 -23.64 32.70 3.51
C ASN A 129 -25.12 32.38 3.21
N ASN A 130 -25.78 31.58 4.05
CA ASN A 130 -27.21 31.24 3.98
C ASN A 130 -27.95 31.81 5.20
#